data_AF-A0A354CM48-F1
#
_entry.id   AF-A0A354CM48-F1
#
_cell.length_a   1.000
_cell.length_b   1.000
_cell.length_c   1.000
_cell.angle_alpha   90.00
_cell.angle_beta   90.00
_cell.angle_gamma   90.00
#
_symmetry.space_group_name_H-M   'P 1'
#
loop_
_entity.id
_entity.type
_entity.pdbx_description
1 polymer ?
#
loop_
_entity_poly.entity_id
_entity_poly.type
_entity_poly.pdbx_seq_one_letter_code
_entity_poly.pdbx_strand_id
1 'polypeptide(L)'
;RMKSSEYVAGVVSVYRRYLDKYLEYGKNAVKPHERDLISLSDLYNRGGFSKGYYPGKKGRDMVSLTKPNHQGTCAMEVISSKPGSAVCKALVPLNKGDVFDLEKEFDYTLAGAVKPGGTVTLSLPKKYVMQKGRKLYRVRNNSLINDILDRYTKADCKTAIQGAITLQPDKEASLVLWKDDTCIAVQGETVMRAMNRPLTAEGVQMQISRMNDTPYILENLEINMDNDVFLPNGKLNELRRKAVTELTNALTARYKRSTDNCSAQAALEWQHQSEHKGFTGNKVNVMIDSVSSDCMDMIRFVSSMDGIDGIYIEAEAFEDSKELAAMVDIIHKDGHNAYISLPYVVRGRTSEYIEKLAEDADMINADAWLVRNLESAAIITRLRPDDRIITDAGLYTMNSRARMRFDIEFPQIITDTAPYELTVNELLQLGIGNSELMVYGRVPVMISENCVRKTRNMCDGMCGVTKITDDRKRCFDVASRCRNCYAVTYMSDAVSVLDMPEQIRRMAPGSWRLTFTSEDKDCISHIIRDAILISEGKNMSGECYTHTTHGHFDRQIL
;
A
#
# COMPACT_ATOMS: atom_id res chain seq x y z
N ARG A 1 2.29 -8.42 -2.83
CA ARG A 1 2.38 -9.48 -3.87
C ARG A 1 2.62 -8.80 -5.21
N MET A 2 3.82 -8.91 -5.78
CA MET A 2 4.14 -8.24 -7.05
C MET A 2 3.35 -8.88 -8.20
N LYS A 3 2.87 -8.05 -9.12
CA LYS A 3 2.24 -8.52 -10.37
C LYS A 3 3.34 -8.93 -11.35
N SER A 4 3.04 -9.86 -12.26
CA SER A 4 4.02 -10.27 -13.28
C SER A 4 4.26 -9.15 -14.29
N SER A 5 5.44 -9.12 -14.92
CA SER A 5 5.82 -8.09 -15.88
C SER A 5 4.88 -8.06 -17.08
N GLU A 6 4.40 -9.21 -17.53
CA GLU A 6 3.50 -9.35 -18.69
C GLU A 6 2.10 -8.81 -18.37
N TYR A 7 1.62 -9.02 -17.15
CA TYR A 7 0.37 -8.41 -16.70
C TYR A 7 0.48 -6.89 -16.71
N VAL A 8 1.55 -6.34 -16.12
CA VAL A 8 1.75 -4.89 -16.03
C VAL A 8 1.87 -4.28 -17.42
N ALA A 9 2.77 -4.80 -18.28
CA ALA A 9 2.97 -4.29 -19.63
C ALA A 9 1.71 -4.41 -20.50
N GLY A 10 1.02 -5.55 -20.43
CA GLY A 10 -0.23 -5.79 -21.17
C GLY A 10 -1.34 -4.82 -20.77
N VAL A 11 -1.60 -4.67 -19.47
CA VAL A 11 -2.65 -3.75 -18.99
C VAL A 11 -2.28 -2.30 -19.30
N VAL A 12 -1.06 -1.86 -18.98
CA VAL A 12 -0.61 -0.48 -19.20
C VAL A 12 -0.66 -0.11 -20.67
N SER A 13 -0.21 -1.00 -21.58
CA SER A 13 -0.23 -0.71 -23.01
C SER A 13 -1.64 -0.54 -23.57
N VAL A 14 -2.61 -1.35 -23.12
CA VAL A 14 -4.00 -1.19 -23.51
C VAL A 14 -4.53 0.16 -23.02
N TYR A 15 -4.35 0.48 -21.74
CA TYR A 15 -4.82 1.76 -21.18
C TYR A 15 -4.15 2.97 -21.84
N ARG A 16 -2.83 2.95 -22.06
CA ARG A 16 -2.08 4.03 -22.73
C ARG A 16 -2.65 4.32 -24.11
N ARG A 17 -2.93 3.28 -24.90
CA ARG A 17 -3.53 3.43 -26.24
C ARG A 17 -4.88 4.16 -26.21
N TYR A 18 -5.72 3.89 -25.21
CA TYR A 18 -7.00 4.58 -25.06
C TYR A 18 -6.85 6.00 -24.51
N LEU A 19 -5.84 6.24 -23.67
CA LEU A 19 -5.47 7.60 -23.24
C LEU A 19 -4.93 8.44 -24.39
N ASP A 20 -4.09 7.89 -25.26
CA ASP A 20 -3.59 8.58 -26.46
C ASP A 20 -4.75 8.97 -27.38
N LYS A 21 -5.66 8.02 -27.66
CA LYS A 21 -6.87 8.30 -28.44
C LYS A 21 -7.76 9.36 -27.80
N TYR A 22 -7.88 9.35 -26.46
CA TYR A 22 -8.63 10.36 -25.73
C TYR A 22 -8.03 11.74 -25.89
N LEU A 23 -6.70 11.85 -25.77
CA LEU A 23 -5.98 13.13 -25.88
C LEU A 23 -6.03 13.68 -27.31
N GLU A 24 -5.94 12.81 -28.33
CA GLU A 24 -5.91 13.21 -29.73
C GLU A 24 -7.30 13.53 -30.30
N TYR A 25 -8.31 12.72 -29.95
CA TYR A 25 -9.63 12.78 -30.60
C TYR A 25 -10.79 13.08 -29.63
N GLY A 26 -10.51 13.26 -28.34
CA GLY A 26 -11.50 13.54 -27.31
C GLY A 26 -12.34 12.33 -26.89
N LYS A 27 -13.26 12.56 -25.94
CA LYS A 27 -14.08 11.53 -25.27
C LYS A 27 -14.83 10.59 -26.23
N ASN A 28 -15.36 11.12 -27.33
CA ASN A 28 -16.25 10.36 -28.22
C ASN A 28 -15.51 9.31 -29.06
N ALA A 29 -14.19 9.41 -29.19
CA ALA A 29 -13.35 8.47 -29.91
C ALA A 29 -12.91 7.26 -29.07
N VAL A 30 -13.18 7.28 -27.76
CA VAL A 30 -12.75 6.23 -26.82
C VAL A 30 -13.84 5.18 -26.67
N LYS A 31 -13.87 4.22 -27.59
CA LYS A 31 -14.67 2.99 -27.45
C LYS A 31 -13.74 1.78 -27.36
N PRO A 32 -13.78 0.99 -26.27
CA PRO A 32 -12.98 -0.22 -26.15
C PRO A 32 -13.30 -1.20 -27.27
N HIS A 33 -12.27 -1.66 -27.97
CA HIS A 33 -12.38 -2.72 -28.96
C HIS A 33 -12.51 -4.07 -28.24
N GLU A 34 -13.38 -4.96 -28.73
CA GLU A 34 -13.66 -6.26 -28.10
C GLU A 34 -12.40 -7.10 -27.88
N ARG A 35 -11.49 -7.12 -28.87
CA ARG A 35 -10.17 -7.77 -28.76
C ARG A 35 -9.36 -7.33 -27.53
N ASP A 36 -9.40 -6.05 -27.18
CA ASP A 36 -8.65 -5.54 -26.02
C ASP A 36 -9.32 -5.97 -24.71
N LEU A 37 -10.65 -6.03 -24.67
CA LEU A 37 -11.38 -6.56 -23.51
C LEU A 37 -11.06 -8.05 -23.29
N ILE A 38 -11.00 -8.84 -24.37
CA ILE A 38 -10.61 -10.25 -24.31
C ILE A 38 -9.16 -10.38 -23.82
N SER A 39 -8.24 -9.57 -24.37
CA SER A 39 -6.83 -9.59 -23.98
C SER A 39 -6.65 -9.23 -22.51
N LEU A 40 -7.32 -8.17 -22.03
CA LEU A 40 -7.33 -7.81 -20.60
C LEU A 40 -7.91 -8.94 -19.74
N SER A 41 -8.98 -9.60 -20.21
CA SER A 41 -9.59 -10.72 -19.49
C SER A 41 -8.68 -11.94 -19.42
N ASP A 42 -7.92 -12.23 -20.49
CA ASP A 42 -6.91 -13.29 -20.56
C ASP A 42 -5.68 -13.01 -19.68
N LEU A 43 -5.36 -11.73 -19.45
CA LEU A 43 -4.27 -11.34 -18.55
C LEU A 43 -4.68 -11.52 -17.09
N TYR A 44 -5.85 -11.01 -16.70
CA TYR A 44 -6.41 -11.25 -15.38
C TYR A 44 -7.89 -10.84 -15.30
N ASN A 45 -8.72 -11.74 -14.80
CA ASN A 45 -10.10 -11.46 -14.39
C ASN A 45 -10.51 -12.36 -13.22
N ARG A 46 -11.50 -11.90 -12.42
CA ARG A 46 -12.07 -12.61 -11.27
C ARG A 46 -13.57 -12.87 -11.49
N GLY A 47 -13.91 -13.55 -12.58
CA GLY A 47 -15.31 -13.78 -12.95
C GLY A 47 -15.89 -12.65 -13.79
N GLY A 48 -15.05 -12.07 -14.65
CA GLY A 48 -15.38 -10.90 -15.47
C GLY A 48 -15.02 -9.56 -14.81
N PHE A 49 -15.52 -8.48 -15.40
CA PHE A 49 -15.32 -7.12 -14.91
C PHE A 49 -16.45 -6.74 -13.95
N SER A 50 -16.08 -6.37 -12.72
CA SER A 50 -17.01 -5.73 -11.78
C SER A 50 -17.00 -4.22 -11.99
N LYS A 51 -18.15 -3.58 -11.75
CA LYS A 51 -18.20 -2.11 -11.62
C LYS A 51 -17.48 -1.63 -10.36
N GLY A 52 -17.06 -2.55 -9.49
CA GLY A 52 -16.40 -2.26 -8.23
C GLY A 52 -17.28 -1.37 -7.36
N TYR A 53 -16.63 -0.47 -6.61
CA TYR A 53 -17.30 0.48 -5.75
C TYR A 53 -17.78 1.76 -6.47
N TYR A 54 -17.42 1.97 -7.76
CA TYR A 54 -17.76 3.20 -8.49
C TYR A 54 -19.27 3.57 -8.48
N PRO A 55 -20.22 2.63 -8.55
CA PRO A 55 -21.65 2.95 -8.47
C PRO A 55 -22.18 3.18 -7.05
N GLY A 56 -21.33 3.11 -6.02
CA GLY A 56 -21.72 3.22 -4.60
C GLY A 56 -22.51 2.02 -4.06
N LYS A 57 -22.67 0.94 -4.83
CA LYS A 57 -23.42 -0.26 -4.39
C LYS A 57 -22.55 -1.16 -3.52
N LYS A 58 -23.01 -1.39 -2.28
CA LYS A 58 -22.36 -2.29 -1.31
C LYS A 58 -23.02 -3.68 -1.29
N GLY A 59 -22.25 -4.71 -0.94
CA GLY A 59 -22.77 -6.06 -0.70
C GLY A 59 -22.14 -7.12 -1.59
N ARG A 60 -22.90 -8.19 -1.83
CA ARG A 60 -22.43 -9.43 -2.46
C ARG A 60 -21.73 -9.22 -3.81
N ASP A 61 -22.22 -8.31 -4.63
CA ASP A 61 -21.70 -8.06 -5.99
C ASP A 61 -20.37 -7.29 -6.01
N MET A 62 -19.93 -6.77 -4.86
CA MET A 62 -18.65 -6.04 -4.74
C MET A 62 -17.45 -6.99 -4.64
N VAL A 63 -17.67 -8.24 -4.23
CA VAL A 63 -16.60 -9.21 -3.93
C VAL A 63 -16.81 -10.54 -4.66
N SER A 64 -15.72 -11.18 -5.07
CA SER A 64 -15.76 -12.55 -5.60
C SER A 64 -15.87 -13.54 -4.44
N LEU A 65 -17.00 -14.24 -4.35
CA LEU A 65 -17.25 -15.25 -3.30
C LEU A 65 -16.85 -16.67 -3.70
N THR A 66 -16.57 -16.91 -4.98
CA THR A 66 -16.26 -18.25 -5.50
C THR A 66 -14.77 -18.53 -5.47
N LYS A 67 -13.96 -17.63 -6.04
CA LYS A 67 -12.51 -17.83 -6.17
C LYS A 67 -11.74 -16.50 -6.07
N PRO A 68 -10.63 -16.45 -5.30
CA PRO A 68 -9.81 -15.25 -5.14
C PRO A 68 -8.81 -15.02 -6.28
N ASN A 69 -8.54 -16.06 -7.07
CA ASN A 69 -7.52 -16.06 -8.13
C ASN A 69 -8.13 -15.77 -9.51
N HIS A 70 -7.26 -15.71 -10.52
CA HIS A 70 -7.69 -15.58 -11.90
C HIS A 70 -8.65 -16.72 -12.28
N GLN A 71 -9.83 -16.39 -12.80
CA GLN A 71 -10.84 -17.38 -13.20
C GLN A 71 -10.70 -17.83 -14.66
N GLY A 72 -9.84 -17.16 -15.44
CA GLY A 72 -9.65 -17.45 -16.86
C GLY A 72 -10.78 -16.95 -17.76
N THR A 73 -10.63 -17.19 -19.06
CA THR A 73 -11.63 -16.88 -20.09
C THR A 73 -12.22 -18.18 -20.63
N CYS A 74 -13.53 -18.21 -20.89
CA CYS A 74 -14.17 -19.41 -21.42
C CYS A 74 -13.64 -19.71 -22.82
N ALA A 75 -12.98 -20.86 -22.99
CA ALA A 75 -12.24 -21.17 -24.21
C ALA A 75 -12.57 -22.54 -24.82
N MET A 76 -13.11 -23.48 -24.03
CA MET A 76 -13.57 -24.78 -24.54
C MET A 76 -14.86 -25.27 -23.88
N GLU A 77 -15.52 -26.22 -24.51
CA GLU A 77 -16.69 -26.94 -23.98
C GLU A 77 -16.49 -28.46 -24.12
N VAL A 78 -16.80 -29.22 -23.06
CA VAL A 78 -16.67 -30.68 -23.06
C VAL A 78 -17.79 -31.33 -23.89
N ILE A 79 -17.43 -32.04 -24.96
CA ILE A 79 -18.37 -32.78 -25.82
C ILE A 79 -18.65 -34.17 -25.24
N SER A 80 -17.59 -34.85 -24.79
CA SER A 80 -17.66 -36.18 -24.20
C SER A 80 -16.45 -36.41 -23.30
N SER A 81 -16.61 -37.29 -22.30
CA SER A 81 -15.52 -37.67 -21.40
C SER A 81 -15.60 -39.16 -21.11
N LYS A 82 -14.42 -39.79 -21.05
CA LYS A 82 -14.20 -41.17 -20.63
C LYS A 82 -13.16 -41.16 -19.50
N PRO A 83 -13.07 -42.22 -18.68
CA PRO A 83 -12.00 -42.33 -17.68
C PRO A 83 -10.61 -42.09 -18.32
N GLY A 84 -9.92 -41.05 -17.85
CA GLY A 84 -8.59 -40.66 -18.35
C GLY A 84 -8.54 -39.78 -19.60
N SER A 85 -9.68 -39.41 -20.21
CA SER A 85 -9.69 -38.46 -21.34
C SER A 85 -10.99 -37.68 -21.51
N ALA A 86 -10.89 -36.44 -22.02
CA ALA A 86 -12.06 -35.64 -22.39
C ALA A 86 -11.89 -35.03 -23.78
N VAL A 87 -12.90 -35.18 -24.63
CA VAL A 87 -12.96 -34.51 -25.94
C VAL A 87 -13.69 -33.20 -25.76
N CYS A 88 -13.00 -32.10 -26.06
CA CYS A 88 -13.51 -30.74 -25.92
C CYS A 88 -13.58 -30.05 -27.29
N LYS A 89 -14.56 -29.16 -27.46
CA LYS A 89 -14.68 -28.24 -28.59
C LYS A 89 -13.99 -26.93 -28.23
N ALA A 90 -13.13 -26.42 -29.11
CA ALA A 90 -12.59 -25.07 -28.98
C ALA A 90 -13.68 -24.03 -29.30
N LEU A 91 -13.91 -23.08 -28.39
CA LEU A 91 -14.83 -21.95 -28.59
C LEU A 91 -14.10 -20.72 -29.14
N VAL A 92 -12.82 -20.58 -28.79
CA VAL A 92 -11.92 -19.51 -29.23
C VAL A 92 -10.63 -20.12 -29.80
N PRO A 93 -9.76 -19.35 -30.47
CA PRO A 93 -8.47 -19.85 -30.91
C PRO A 93 -7.63 -20.29 -29.71
N LEU A 94 -7.13 -21.53 -29.75
CA LEU A 94 -6.27 -22.10 -28.74
C LEU A 94 -4.84 -22.23 -29.26
N ASN A 95 -3.87 -21.87 -28.42
CA ASN A 95 -2.46 -21.90 -28.79
C ASN A 95 -1.69 -22.96 -28.01
N LYS A 96 -0.58 -23.41 -28.59
CA LYS A 96 0.36 -24.29 -27.89
C LYS A 96 0.88 -23.59 -26.62
N GLY A 97 0.81 -24.29 -25.49
CA GLY A 97 1.19 -23.78 -24.18
C GLY A 97 0.08 -23.04 -23.43
N ASP A 98 -1.13 -22.91 -23.99
CA ASP A 98 -2.27 -22.39 -23.23
C ASP A 98 -2.57 -23.28 -22.03
N VAL A 99 -2.85 -22.67 -20.87
CA VAL A 99 -3.10 -23.38 -19.60
C VAL A 99 -4.56 -23.23 -19.20
N PHE A 100 -5.17 -24.35 -18.83
CA PHE A 100 -6.55 -24.47 -18.36
C PHE A 100 -6.58 -24.95 -16.93
N ASP A 101 -7.36 -24.26 -16.09
CA ASP A 101 -7.57 -24.66 -14.71
C ASP A 101 -8.76 -25.62 -14.65
N LEU A 102 -8.50 -26.85 -14.19
CA LEU A 102 -9.51 -27.91 -14.08
C LEU A 102 -10.12 -28.02 -12.68
N GLU A 103 -9.96 -26.97 -11.87
CA GLU A 103 -10.43 -26.78 -10.51
C GLU A 103 -9.84 -27.77 -9.49
N LYS A 104 -8.98 -27.25 -8.59
CA LYS A 104 -8.47 -27.89 -7.36
C LYS A 104 -7.68 -29.21 -7.50
N GLU A 105 -7.48 -29.76 -8.70
CA GLU A 105 -6.74 -31.01 -8.87
C GLU A 105 -5.43 -30.89 -9.67
N PHE A 106 -5.42 -30.15 -10.79
CA PHE A 106 -4.20 -29.85 -11.58
C PHE A 106 -4.50 -28.85 -12.71
N ASP A 107 -3.45 -28.19 -13.21
CA ASP A 107 -3.50 -27.37 -14.43
C ASP A 107 -3.18 -28.22 -15.67
N TYR A 108 -3.90 -27.99 -16.78
CA TYR A 108 -3.64 -28.68 -18.05
C TYR A 108 -3.02 -27.72 -19.08
N THR A 109 -1.87 -28.11 -19.65
CA THR A 109 -1.19 -27.33 -20.69
C THR A 109 -1.43 -27.96 -22.07
N LEU A 110 -1.88 -27.14 -23.02
CA LEU A 110 -2.21 -27.58 -24.37
C LEU A 110 -0.95 -27.85 -25.21
N ALA A 111 -0.86 -29.04 -25.82
CA ALA A 111 0.31 -29.45 -26.60
C ALA A 111 0.37 -28.84 -28.01
N GLY A 112 -0.76 -28.41 -28.58
CA GLY A 112 -0.87 -27.94 -29.96
C GLY A 112 -1.94 -26.87 -30.13
N ALA A 113 -1.90 -26.14 -31.25
CA ALA A 113 -2.88 -25.11 -31.55
C ALA A 113 -4.16 -25.70 -32.17
N VAL A 114 -5.30 -25.10 -31.86
CA VAL A 114 -6.62 -25.54 -32.35
C VAL A 114 -7.45 -24.33 -32.75
N LYS A 115 -8.02 -24.38 -33.96
CA LYS A 115 -8.92 -23.33 -34.46
C LYS A 115 -10.29 -23.40 -33.77
N PRO A 116 -11.03 -22.28 -33.67
CA PRO A 116 -12.41 -22.30 -33.19
C PRO A 116 -13.25 -23.35 -33.91
N GLY A 117 -14.06 -24.09 -33.16
CA GLY A 117 -14.87 -25.20 -33.66
C GLY A 117 -14.15 -26.54 -33.78
N GLY A 118 -12.81 -26.55 -33.74
CA GLY A 118 -12.02 -27.78 -33.73
C GLY A 118 -12.18 -28.58 -32.43
N THR A 119 -11.84 -29.86 -32.47
CA THR A 119 -11.86 -30.75 -31.31
C THR A 119 -10.46 -31.01 -30.77
N VAL A 120 -10.35 -31.15 -29.45
CA VAL A 120 -9.12 -31.49 -28.76
C VAL A 120 -9.38 -32.55 -27.69
N THR A 121 -8.47 -33.51 -27.57
CA THR A 121 -8.54 -34.55 -26.54
C THR A 121 -7.58 -34.19 -25.41
N LEU A 122 -8.13 -33.92 -24.23
CA LEU A 122 -7.38 -33.68 -23.01
C LEU A 122 -7.06 -35.02 -22.34
N SER A 123 -5.80 -35.27 -22.03
CA SER A 123 -5.37 -36.41 -21.21
C SER A 123 -5.57 -36.08 -19.74
N LEU A 124 -6.32 -36.93 -19.03
CA LEU A 124 -6.73 -36.69 -17.65
C LEU A 124 -6.28 -37.87 -16.76
N PRO A 125 -6.19 -37.70 -15.43
CA PRO A 125 -5.97 -38.81 -14.51
C PRO A 125 -7.04 -39.90 -14.70
N LYS A 126 -6.67 -41.17 -14.54
CA LYS A 126 -7.49 -42.34 -14.92
C LYS A 126 -8.93 -42.35 -14.35
N LYS A 127 -9.18 -41.72 -13.20
CA LYS A 127 -10.50 -41.66 -12.53
C LYS A 127 -11.27 -40.38 -12.80
N TYR A 128 -10.69 -39.42 -13.50
CA TYR A 128 -11.28 -38.11 -13.70
C TYR A 128 -12.20 -38.12 -14.92
N VAL A 129 -13.46 -37.72 -14.72
CA VAL A 129 -14.49 -37.64 -15.77
C VAL A 129 -15.18 -36.28 -15.67
N MET A 130 -15.30 -35.59 -16.79
CA MET A 130 -15.96 -34.28 -16.88
C MET A 130 -17.40 -34.43 -17.36
N GLN A 131 -18.30 -33.60 -16.83
CA GLN A 131 -19.67 -33.52 -17.32
C GLN A 131 -19.72 -32.96 -18.74
N LYS A 132 -20.54 -33.57 -19.61
CA LYS A 132 -20.83 -33.05 -20.95
C LYS A 132 -21.46 -31.66 -20.85
N GLY A 133 -21.00 -30.73 -21.69
CA GLY A 133 -21.42 -29.32 -21.68
C GLY A 133 -20.66 -28.46 -20.66
N ARG A 134 -19.75 -29.03 -19.85
CA ARG A 134 -18.91 -28.24 -18.94
C ARG A 134 -18.02 -27.29 -19.75
N LYS A 135 -18.00 -26.01 -19.36
CA LYS A 135 -17.10 -25.00 -19.90
C LYS A 135 -15.75 -25.04 -19.20
N LEU A 136 -14.67 -24.95 -19.98
CA LEU A 136 -13.30 -24.89 -19.48
C LEU A 136 -12.72 -23.50 -19.74
N TYR A 137 -12.00 -23.00 -18.73
CA TYR A 137 -11.49 -21.64 -18.71
C TYR A 137 -9.97 -21.63 -18.86
N ARG A 138 -9.48 -20.84 -19.82
CA ARG A 138 -8.06 -20.61 -20.05
C ARG A 138 -7.56 -19.59 -19.03
N VAL A 139 -6.63 -20.00 -18.17
CA VAL A 139 -5.98 -19.15 -17.16
C VAL A 139 -4.63 -18.60 -17.64
N ARG A 140 -4.09 -19.12 -18.73
CA ARG A 140 -2.89 -18.58 -19.38
C ARG A 140 -3.02 -18.65 -20.90
N ASN A 141 -2.99 -17.49 -21.55
CA ASN A 141 -2.86 -17.40 -23.00
C ASN A 141 -1.38 -17.22 -23.37
N ASN A 142 -0.73 -18.30 -23.81
CA ASN A 142 0.71 -18.32 -23.99
C ASN A 142 1.18 -17.43 -25.16
N SER A 143 0.40 -17.38 -26.24
CA SER A 143 0.69 -16.50 -27.37
C SER A 143 0.63 -15.04 -26.97
N LEU A 144 -0.41 -14.64 -26.24
CA LEU A 144 -0.56 -13.26 -25.77
C LEU A 144 0.60 -12.84 -24.85
N ILE A 145 1.00 -13.73 -23.94
CA ILE A 145 2.12 -13.49 -23.01
C ILE A 145 3.43 -13.31 -23.77
N ASN A 146 3.74 -14.18 -24.72
CA ASN A 146 4.96 -14.08 -25.52
C ASN A 146 4.97 -12.80 -26.36
N ASP A 147 3.85 -12.46 -27.00
CA ASP A 147 3.69 -11.21 -27.75
C ASP A 147 3.99 -9.97 -26.90
N ILE A 148 3.55 -9.96 -25.64
CA ILE A 148 3.78 -8.85 -24.71
C ILE A 148 5.25 -8.80 -24.28
N LEU A 149 5.84 -9.95 -23.93
CA LEU A 149 7.24 -10.05 -23.55
C LEU A 149 8.16 -9.57 -24.66
N ASP A 150 7.88 -9.99 -25.90
CA ASP A 150 8.70 -9.63 -27.06
C ASP A 150 8.61 -8.13 -27.36
N ARG A 151 7.42 -7.53 -27.25
CA ARG A 151 7.22 -6.09 -27.55
C ARG A 151 7.69 -5.14 -26.46
N TYR A 152 7.56 -5.50 -25.19
CA TYR A 152 7.73 -4.55 -24.09
C TYR A 152 8.86 -4.90 -23.13
N THR A 153 9.24 -6.19 -23.05
CA THR A 153 10.27 -6.64 -22.12
C THR A 153 11.59 -6.93 -22.82
N LYS A 154 11.56 -7.42 -24.05
CA LYS A 154 12.75 -7.71 -24.86
C LYS A 154 13.10 -6.60 -25.85
N ALA A 155 12.17 -5.69 -26.12
CA ALA A 155 12.46 -4.53 -26.95
C ALA A 155 13.40 -3.60 -26.19
N ASP A 156 14.58 -3.36 -26.76
CA ASP A 156 15.56 -2.43 -26.23
C ASP A 156 15.06 -1.00 -26.50
N CYS A 157 14.38 -0.40 -25.53
CA CYS A 157 13.88 0.97 -25.60
C CYS A 157 15.04 1.96 -25.47
N LYS A 158 15.83 2.09 -26.54
CA LYS A 158 16.92 3.05 -26.62
C LYS A 158 16.40 4.45 -26.95
N THR A 159 16.98 5.44 -26.30
CA THR A 159 16.73 6.86 -26.56
C THR A 159 17.59 7.33 -27.73
N ALA A 160 16.95 7.83 -28.78
CA ALA A 160 17.64 8.47 -29.89
C ALA A 160 18.38 9.73 -29.43
N ILE A 161 19.67 9.83 -29.77
CA ILE A 161 20.52 10.99 -29.52
C ILE A 161 21.28 11.38 -30.79
N GLN A 162 21.76 12.61 -30.81
CA GLN A 162 22.52 13.19 -31.91
C GLN A 162 23.95 13.50 -31.42
N GLY A 163 24.91 13.60 -32.33
CA GLY A 163 26.29 13.88 -31.96
C GLY A 163 27.12 14.58 -33.02
N ALA A 164 28.22 15.18 -32.60
CA ALA A 164 29.24 15.77 -33.45
C ALA A 164 30.63 15.54 -32.83
N ILE A 165 31.60 15.13 -33.63
CA ILE A 165 32.99 14.94 -33.20
C ILE A 165 33.92 15.82 -34.02
N THR A 166 34.85 16.48 -33.34
CA THR A 166 35.88 17.32 -33.97
C THR A 166 37.28 16.77 -33.62
N LEU A 167 38.06 16.47 -34.66
CA LEU A 167 39.42 15.92 -34.56
C LEU A 167 40.38 16.79 -35.39
N GLN A 168 41.20 17.61 -34.74
CA GLN A 168 42.18 18.48 -35.39
C GLN A 168 43.59 18.21 -34.83
N PRO A 169 44.64 18.16 -35.66
CA PRO A 169 46.00 17.94 -35.19
C PRO A 169 46.40 18.95 -34.11
N ASP A 170 47.13 18.46 -33.10
CA ASP A 170 47.67 19.28 -32.01
C ASP A 170 46.59 19.96 -31.13
N LYS A 171 45.33 19.51 -31.25
CA LYS A 171 44.21 19.90 -30.39
C LYS A 171 43.56 18.69 -29.73
N GLU A 172 42.86 18.92 -28.63
CA GLU A 172 42.09 17.89 -27.94
C GLU A 172 40.89 17.42 -28.78
N ALA A 173 40.65 16.12 -28.81
CA ALA A 173 39.46 15.55 -29.43
C ALA A 173 38.22 16.02 -28.68
N SER A 174 37.23 16.55 -29.39
CA SER A 174 35.98 17.04 -28.80
C SER A 174 34.80 16.23 -29.32
N LEU A 175 33.99 15.67 -28.42
CA LEU A 175 32.74 14.99 -28.74
C LEU A 175 31.58 15.73 -28.06
N VAL A 176 30.60 16.11 -28.86
CA VAL A 176 29.35 16.71 -28.42
C VAL A 176 28.23 15.71 -28.64
N LEU A 177 27.42 15.44 -27.60
CA LEU A 177 26.20 14.65 -27.69
C LEU A 177 25.03 15.48 -27.19
N TRP A 178 23.88 15.39 -27.86
CA TRP A 178 22.69 16.12 -27.45
C TRP A 178 21.38 15.35 -27.67
N LYS A 179 20.39 15.74 -26.90
CA LYS A 179 19.00 15.30 -26.99
C LYS A 179 18.07 16.42 -26.56
N ASP A 180 17.17 16.81 -27.46
CA ASP A 180 16.24 17.93 -27.29
C ASP A 180 17.03 19.17 -26.89
N ASP A 181 16.76 19.77 -25.72
CA ASP A 181 17.44 20.98 -25.24
C ASP A 181 18.73 20.70 -24.43
N THR A 182 19.10 19.43 -24.21
CA THR A 182 20.28 19.06 -23.42
C THR A 182 21.47 18.76 -24.34
N CYS A 183 22.54 19.55 -24.21
CA CYS A 183 23.76 19.40 -25.00
C CYS A 183 24.97 19.30 -24.07
N ILE A 184 25.83 18.31 -24.30
CA ILE A 184 27.05 18.08 -23.52
C ILE A 184 28.24 17.97 -24.47
N ALA A 185 29.25 18.79 -24.22
CA ALA A 185 30.54 18.74 -24.89
C ALA A 185 31.60 18.16 -23.94
N VAL A 186 32.39 17.20 -24.43
CA VAL A 186 33.46 16.58 -23.68
C VAL A 186 34.75 16.61 -24.48
N GLN A 187 35.85 16.95 -23.80
CA GLN A 187 37.20 16.88 -24.33
C GLN A 187 37.90 15.57 -23.91
N GLY A 188 38.73 15.07 -24.83
CA GLY A 188 39.56 13.89 -24.69
C GLY A 188 41.04 14.19 -24.93
N GLU A 189 41.78 13.18 -25.39
CA GLU A 189 43.22 13.28 -25.62
C GLU A 189 43.58 14.17 -26.82
N THR A 190 44.82 14.66 -26.84
CA THR A 190 45.37 15.41 -27.98
C THR A 190 45.46 14.53 -29.22
N VAL A 191 44.95 15.03 -30.35
CA VAL A 191 44.98 14.36 -31.64
C VAL A 191 46.38 14.53 -32.26
N MET A 192 47.00 13.43 -32.64
CA MET A 192 48.35 13.43 -33.23
C MET A 192 48.28 13.42 -34.76
N ARG A 193 49.36 13.84 -35.43
CA ARG A 193 49.49 13.61 -36.87
C ARG A 193 49.81 12.15 -37.16
N ALA A 194 49.15 11.58 -38.17
CA ALA A 194 49.33 10.19 -38.54
C ALA A 194 50.69 9.96 -39.23
N MET A 195 51.50 9.03 -38.69
CA MET A 195 52.80 8.69 -39.28
C MET A 195 52.74 7.57 -40.33
N ASN A 196 51.86 6.56 -40.16
CA ASN A 196 51.76 5.41 -41.08
C ASN A 196 50.31 4.95 -41.34
N ARG A 197 49.33 5.35 -40.52
CA ARG A 197 47.92 4.94 -40.63
C ARG A 197 47.00 6.08 -40.14
N PRO A 198 46.48 6.92 -41.04
CA PRO A 198 45.49 7.92 -40.67
C PRO A 198 44.18 7.27 -40.23
N LEU A 199 43.49 7.93 -39.30
CA LEU A 199 42.16 7.55 -38.87
C LEU A 199 41.17 7.88 -39.99
N THR A 200 40.24 6.99 -40.34
CA THR A 200 39.21 7.29 -41.34
C THR A 200 37.91 7.74 -40.69
N ALA A 201 37.11 8.53 -41.41
CA ALA A 201 35.80 8.95 -40.94
C ALA A 201 34.88 7.75 -40.66
N GLU A 202 34.94 6.67 -41.46
CA GLU A 202 34.15 5.46 -41.17
C GLU A 202 34.62 4.76 -39.88
N GLY A 203 35.92 4.78 -39.61
CA GLY A 203 36.49 4.25 -38.37
C GLY A 203 36.00 5.01 -37.14
N VAL A 204 35.96 6.34 -37.22
CA VAL A 204 35.41 7.21 -36.17
C VAL A 204 33.92 6.95 -35.98
N GLN A 205 33.13 6.94 -37.06
CA GLN A 205 31.71 6.62 -37.04
C GLN A 205 31.46 5.30 -36.31
N MET A 206 32.21 4.25 -36.67
CA MET A 206 32.05 2.93 -36.10
C MET A 206 32.40 2.89 -34.61
N GLN A 207 33.42 3.60 -34.14
CA GLN A 207 33.78 3.59 -32.72
C GLN A 207 32.82 4.41 -31.86
N ILE A 208 32.39 5.58 -32.33
CA ILE A 208 31.49 6.46 -31.57
C ILE A 208 30.06 5.91 -31.55
N SER A 209 29.59 5.29 -32.64
CA SER A 209 28.24 4.72 -32.73
C SER A 209 28.05 3.42 -31.93
N ARG A 210 29.10 2.85 -31.33
CA ARG A 210 29.02 1.63 -30.50
C ARG A 210 28.35 1.93 -29.14
N MET A 211 27.03 2.02 -29.17
CA MET A 211 26.17 2.35 -28.03
C MET A 211 25.41 1.15 -27.43
N ASN A 212 25.82 -0.08 -27.76
CA ASN A 212 25.10 -1.31 -27.38
C ASN A 212 24.85 -1.45 -25.87
N ASP A 213 25.85 -1.12 -25.04
CA ASP A 213 25.75 -1.21 -23.57
C ASP A 213 25.18 0.06 -22.90
N THR A 214 24.56 0.94 -23.69
CA THR A 214 24.02 2.21 -23.22
C THR A 214 22.53 2.31 -23.58
N PRO A 215 21.74 3.10 -22.84
CA PRO A 215 20.32 3.29 -23.14
C PRO A 215 20.09 4.20 -24.36
N TYR A 216 21.10 4.42 -25.20
CA TYR A 216 21.04 5.36 -26.32
C TYR A 216 21.31 4.69 -27.67
N ILE A 217 20.71 5.26 -28.71
CA ILE A 217 21.06 5.00 -30.11
C ILE A 217 21.48 6.33 -30.75
N LEU A 218 22.62 6.33 -31.44
CA LEU A 218 23.14 7.52 -32.12
C LEU A 218 22.55 7.55 -33.53
N GLU A 219 21.60 8.46 -33.78
CA GLU A 219 20.91 8.57 -35.07
C GLU A 219 21.76 9.27 -36.13
N ASN A 220 22.44 10.36 -35.74
CA ASN A 220 23.35 11.10 -36.61
C ASN A 220 24.64 11.42 -35.85
N LEU A 221 25.75 11.41 -36.57
CA LEU A 221 27.05 11.85 -36.08
C LEU A 221 27.72 12.71 -37.15
N GLU A 222 27.90 13.99 -36.85
CA GLU A 222 28.70 14.89 -37.68
C GLU A 222 30.19 14.69 -37.37
N ILE A 223 31.01 14.42 -38.39
CA ILE A 223 32.45 14.17 -38.23
C ILE A 223 33.24 15.29 -38.90
N ASN A 224 33.87 16.12 -38.08
CA ASN A 224 34.75 17.21 -38.52
C ASN A 224 36.21 16.80 -38.25
N MET A 225 36.91 16.31 -39.27
CA MET A 225 38.29 15.82 -39.12
C MET A 225 39.22 16.21 -40.27
N ASP A 226 40.49 16.45 -39.97
CA ASP A 226 41.53 16.67 -40.99
C ASP A 226 42.07 15.32 -41.53
N ASN A 227 42.65 15.34 -42.73
CA ASN A 227 43.05 14.12 -43.46
C ASN A 227 44.19 13.31 -42.80
N ASP A 228 45.01 13.95 -41.95
CA ASP A 228 46.23 13.35 -41.38
C ASP A 228 46.17 13.18 -39.86
N VAL A 229 45.00 12.86 -39.29
CA VAL A 229 44.83 12.69 -37.84
C VAL A 229 44.97 11.24 -37.37
N PHE A 230 45.51 11.05 -36.17
CA PHE A 230 45.62 9.79 -35.49
C PHE A 230 45.21 9.94 -34.02
N LEU A 231 44.26 9.08 -33.61
CA LEU A 231 43.87 8.91 -32.22
C LEU A 231 43.62 7.42 -31.95
N PRO A 232 44.23 6.82 -30.92
CA PRO A 232 43.99 5.41 -30.61
C PRO A 232 42.51 5.13 -30.33
N ASN A 233 42.01 3.98 -30.83
CA ASN A 233 40.61 3.56 -30.60
C ASN A 233 40.23 3.50 -29.10
N GLY A 234 41.19 3.19 -28.22
CA GLY A 234 40.98 3.25 -26.77
C GLY A 234 40.56 4.64 -26.28
N LYS A 235 41.17 5.70 -26.84
CA LYS A 235 40.86 7.09 -26.48
C LYS A 235 39.52 7.57 -27.04
N LEU A 236 39.15 7.14 -28.24
CA LEU A 236 37.79 7.35 -28.77
C LEU A 236 36.73 6.68 -27.88
N ASN A 237 37.01 5.47 -27.40
CA ASN A 237 36.11 4.75 -26.49
C ASN A 237 35.98 5.42 -25.12
N GLU A 238 37.09 5.93 -24.56
CA GLU A 238 37.07 6.75 -23.33
C GLU A 238 36.25 8.02 -23.52
N LEU A 239 36.48 8.75 -24.62
CA LEU A 239 35.74 9.98 -24.95
C LEU A 239 34.24 9.72 -25.08
N ARG A 240 33.85 8.67 -25.81
CA ARG A 240 32.45 8.22 -25.93
C ARG A 240 31.83 7.91 -24.58
N ARG A 241 32.50 7.10 -23.74
CA ARG A 241 31.99 6.73 -22.41
C ARG A 241 31.79 7.94 -21.49
N LYS A 242 32.73 8.90 -21.54
CA LYS A 242 32.65 10.14 -20.77
C LYS A 242 31.47 10.99 -21.23
N ALA A 243 31.31 11.21 -22.54
CA ALA A 243 30.19 11.97 -23.10
C ALA A 243 28.82 11.33 -22.79
N VAL A 244 28.71 10.00 -22.91
CA VAL A 244 27.46 9.28 -22.57
C VAL A 244 27.13 9.39 -21.08
N THR A 245 28.14 9.29 -20.20
CA THR A 245 27.94 9.42 -18.74
C THR A 245 27.45 10.82 -18.39
N GLU A 246 28.11 11.86 -18.90
CA GLU A 246 27.74 13.26 -18.63
C GLU A 246 26.36 13.60 -19.20
N LEU A 247 26.03 13.15 -20.41
CA LEU A 247 24.68 13.29 -20.97
C LEU A 247 23.64 12.60 -20.08
N THR A 248 23.92 11.39 -19.60
CA THR A 248 23.01 10.66 -18.70
C THR A 248 22.78 11.41 -17.40
N ASN A 249 23.85 11.95 -16.80
CA ASN A 249 23.76 12.74 -15.57
C ASN A 249 22.91 14.00 -15.81
N ALA A 250 23.13 14.72 -16.90
CA ALA A 250 22.35 15.92 -17.22
C ALA A 250 20.86 15.59 -17.48
N LEU A 251 20.58 14.54 -18.26
CA LEU A 251 19.22 14.12 -18.56
C LEU A 251 18.46 13.63 -17.32
N THR A 252 19.15 13.00 -16.35
CA THR A 252 18.54 12.44 -15.13
C THR A 252 18.49 13.44 -13.97
N ALA A 253 19.39 14.42 -13.91
CA ALA A 253 19.45 15.41 -12.83
C ALA A 253 18.14 16.19 -12.67
N ARG A 254 17.47 16.54 -13.77
CA ARG A 254 16.15 17.22 -13.75
C ARG A 254 15.03 16.41 -13.09
N TYR A 255 15.17 15.09 -13.01
CA TYR A 255 14.20 14.19 -12.37
C TYR A 255 14.63 13.78 -10.95
N LYS A 256 15.84 14.16 -10.53
CA LYS A 256 16.32 13.90 -9.18
C LYS A 256 15.65 14.89 -8.25
N ARG A 257 14.85 14.38 -7.31
CA ARG A 257 14.28 15.20 -6.24
C ARG A 257 15.42 15.77 -5.40
N SER A 258 15.41 17.09 -5.16
CA SER A 258 16.27 17.68 -4.14
C SER A 258 15.83 17.11 -2.79
N THR A 259 16.71 16.36 -2.14
CA THR A 259 16.56 16.10 -0.71
C THR A 259 17.14 17.33 -0.03
N ASP A 260 16.30 18.32 0.28
CA ASP A 260 16.75 19.45 1.07
C ASP A 260 17.15 18.90 2.46
N ASN A 261 18.45 18.70 2.66
CA ASN A 261 19.03 18.23 3.94
C ASN A 261 18.61 19.13 5.11
N CYS A 262 18.22 20.38 4.83
CA CYS A 262 17.66 21.31 5.80
C CYS A 262 16.40 20.74 6.49
N SER A 263 15.53 20.01 5.78
CA SER A 263 14.34 19.37 6.36
C SER A 263 14.68 18.16 7.27
N ALA A 264 15.79 17.48 6.99
CA ALA A 264 16.27 16.36 7.80
C ALA A 264 16.85 16.84 9.12
N GLN A 265 17.72 17.85 9.02
CA GLN A 265 18.38 18.47 10.14
C GLN A 265 17.37 19.17 11.04
N ALA A 266 16.44 19.95 10.47
CA ALA A 266 15.38 20.61 11.21
C ALA A 266 14.45 19.62 11.93
N ALA A 267 14.18 18.45 11.36
CA ALA A 267 13.37 17.42 12.02
C ALA A 267 14.10 16.76 13.20
N LEU A 268 15.43 16.56 13.10
CA LEU A 268 16.24 16.05 14.20
C LEU A 268 16.39 17.11 15.31
N GLU A 269 16.64 18.36 14.94
CA GLU A 269 16.69 19.49 15.88
C GLU A 269 15.34 19.69 16.57
N TRP A 270 14.23 19.64 15.83
CA TRP A 270 12.88 19.62 16.39
C TRP A 270 12.70 18.46 17.36
N GLN A 271 13.09 17.23 17.00
CA GLN A 271 12.95 16.05 17.88
C GLN A 271 13.73 16.20 19.19
N HIS A 272 14.89 16.86 19.17
CA HIS A 272 15.67 17.13 20.38
C HIS A 272 15.13 18.29 21.22
N GLN A 273 14.39 19.22 20.60
CA GLN A 273 13.82 20.41 21.23
C GLN A 273 12.35 20.25 21.61
N SER A 274 11.64 19.28 21.02
CA SER A 274 10.21 19.08 21.23
C SER A 274 9.95 18.41 22.57
N GLU A 275 9.93 19.24 23.60
CA GLU A 275 9.22 18.95 24.83
C GLU A 275 7.72 19.16 24.59
N HIS A 276 7.07 18.17 24.01
CA HIS A 276 5.61 18.20 24.02
C HIS A 276 5.10 18.06 25.45
N LYS A 277 4.20 18.96 25.84
CA LYS A 277 3.48 18.91 27.12
C LYS A 277 2.23 18.03 27.00
N GLY A 278 2.42 16.74 26.72
CA GLY A 278 1.34 15.75 26.67
C GLY A 278 1.29 14.87 27.90
N PHE A 279 0.95 13.59 27.72
CA PHE A 279 1.03 12.62 28.80
C PHE A 279 2.49 12.45 29.22
N THR A 280 2.80 12.78 30.48
CA THR A 280 4.12 12.56 31.07
C THR A 280 3.95 11.70 32.31
N GLY A 281 4.68 10.58 32.37
CA GLY A 281 4.66 9.64 33.48
C GLY A 281 3.98 8.32 33.11
N ASN A 282 3.80 7.44 34.10
CA ASN A 282 3.24 6.11 33.90
C ASN A 282 1.70 6.15 33.85
N LYS A 283 1.12 7.05 33.04
CA LYS A 283 -0.33 7.22 32.90
C LYS A 283 -0.94 6.03 32.17
N VAL A 284 -2.07 5.54 32.64
CA VAL A 284 -2.78 4.39 32.06
C VAL A 284 -4.13 4.83 31.53
N ASN A 285 -4.29 4.80 30.21
CA ASN A 285 -5.55 5.09 29.54
C ASN A 285 -6.18 3.81 28.98
N VAL A 286 -7.51 3.79 28.94
CA VAL A 286 -8.30 2.65 28.44
C VAL A 286 -9.16 3.08 27.27
N MET A 287 -9.16 2.30 26.19
CA MET A 287 -9.99 2.52 25.02
C MET A 287 -11.00 1.39 24.85
N ILE A 288 -12.27 1.76 24.74
CA ILE A 288 -13.37 0.82 24.47
C ILE A 288 -13.77 0.96 23.00
N ASP A 289 -13.16 0.16 22.13
CA ASP A 289 -13.43 0.12 20.69
C ASP A 289 -14.52 -0.91 20.33
N SER A 290 -15.49 -1.07 21.23
CA SER A 290 -16.60 -2.01 21.09
C SER A 290 -17.83 -1.34 20.48
N VAL A 291 -18.58 -2.12 19.70
CA VAL A 291 -19.95 -1.77 19.25
C VAL A 291 -20.96 -2.87 19.55
N SER A 292 -20.67 -3.69 20.57
CA SER A 292 -21.68 -4.58 21.13
C SER A 292 -22.80 -3.76 21.80
N SER A 293 -23.96 -4.40 21.99
CA SER A 293 -25.05 -3.85 22.79
C SER A 293 -24.61 -3.42 24.19
N ASP A 294 -23.55 -4.05 24.69
CA ASP A 294 -23.08 -3.91 26.06
C ASP A 294 -21.97 -2.85 26.18
N CYS A 295 -21.71 -2.08 25.11
CA CYS A 295 -20.66 -1.07 25.09
C CYS A 295 -20.84 -0.03 26.22
N MET A 296 -22.06 0.44 26.43
CA MET A 296 -22.39 1.39 27.49
C MET A 296 -22.14 0.82 28.89
N ASP A 297 -22.51 -0.44 29.11
CA ASP A 297 -22.26 -1.14 30.37
C ASP A 297 -20.76 -1.40 30.60
N MET A 298 -20.00 -1.55 29.52
CA MET A 298 -18.56 -1.70 29.59
C MET A 298 -17.86 -0.39 29.95
N ILE A 299 -18.27 0.73 29.35
CA ILE A 299 -17.73 2.05 29.67
C ILE A 299 -17.99 2.36 31.16
N ARG A 300 -19.22 2.13 31.66
CA ARG A 300 -19.55 2.31 33.08
C ARG A 300 -18.74 1.42 33.99
N PHE A 301 -18.51 0.16 33.60
CA PHE A 301 -17.70 -0.77 34.37
C PHE A 301 -16.25 -0.28 34.49
N VAL A 302 -15.62 0.10 33.37
CA VAL A 302 -14.25 0.60 33.36
C VAL A 302 -14.13 1.94 34.08
N SER A 303 -15.11 2.83 33.93
CA SER A 303 -15.18 4.11 34.66
C SER A 303 -15.26 3.92 36.18
N SER A 304 -15.76 2.79 36.66
CA SER A 304 -15.79 2.53 38.11
C SER A 304 -14.46 2.00 38.69
N MET A 305 -13.42 1.86 37.87
CA MET A 305 -12.13 1.30 38.27
C MET A 305 -11.10 2.37 38.60
N ASP A 306 -10.42 2.23 39.73
CA ASP A 306 -9.35 3.14 40.13
C ASP A 306 -8.06 2.95 39.30
N GLY A 307 -7.23 4.00 39.25
CA GLY A 307 -5.90 3.97 38.63
C GLY A 307 -5.87 4.14 37.10
N ILE A 308 -7.01 4.48 36.50
CA ILE A 308 -7.12 4.88 35.09
C ILE A 308 -7.06 6.41 35.01
N ASP A 309 -6.23 6.95 34.12
CA ASP A 309 -6.13 8.39 33.88
C ASP A 309 -7.19 8.91 32.91
N GLY A 310 -7.55 8.12 31.91
CA GLY A 310 -8.52 8.52 30.90
C GLY A 310 -9.11 7.39 30.08
N ILE A 311 -10.30 7.63 29.56
CA ILE A 311 -11.13 6.64 28.87
C ILE A 311 -11.49 7.17 27.48
N TYR A 312 -11.09 6.42 26.44
CA TYR A 312 -11.49 6.66 25.06
C TYR A 312 -12.80 5.93 24.76
N ILE A 313 -13.79 6.67 24.25
CA ILE A 313 -15.10 6.14 23.85
C ILE A 313 -15.40 6.48 22.38
N GLU A 314 -15.96 5.52 21.65
CA GLU A 314 -16.34 5.70 20.25
C GLU A 314 -17.55 6.61 20.10
N ALA A 315 -17.41 7.76 19.43
CA ALA A 315 -18.53 8.66 19.18
C ALA A 315 -19.68 7.95 18.45
N GLU A 316 -19.35 7.02 17.54
CA GLU A 316 -20.32 6.25 16.75
C GLU A 316 -21.15 5.25 17.57
N ALA A 317 -20.77 4.97 18.83
CA ALA A 317 -21.52 4.09 19.71
C ALA A 317 -22.81 4.74 20.27
N PHE A 318 -22.92 6.06 20.21
CA PHE A 318 -24.02 6.83 20.79
C PHE A 318 -25.02 7.28 19.72
N GLU A 319 -26.29 7.44 20.09
CA GLU A 319 -27.35 7.89 19.20
C GLU A 319 -27.20 9.39 18.84
N ASP A 320 -26.87 10.21 19.83
CA ASP A 320 -26.67 11.64 19.66
C ASP A 320 -25.62 12.22 20.64
N SER A 321 -25.33 13.51 20.47
CA SER A 321 -24.37 14.24 21.29
C SER A 321 -24.78 14.35 22.77
N LYS A 322 -26.07 14.23 23.10
CA LYS A 322 -26.57 14.31 24.48
C LYS A 322 -26.30 13.01 25.23
N GLU A 323 -26.55 11.87 24.59
CA GLU A 323 -26.21 10.57 25.15
C GLU A 323 -24.70 10.45 25.37
N LEU A 324 -23.91 10.95 24.40
CA LEU A 324 -22.46 11.03 24.52
C LEU A 324 -22.03 11.92 25.70
N ALA A 325 -22.57 13.13 25.82
CA ALA A 325 -22.29 14.05 26.92
C ALA A 325 -22.61 13.43 28.28
N ALA A 326 -23.76 12.75 28.40
CA ALA A 326 -24.13 12.08 29.65
C ALA A 326 -23.15 10.97 30.06
N MET A 327 -22.49 10.32 29.10
CA MET A 327 -21.43 9.35 29.39
C MET A 327 -20.12 10.04 29.79
N VAL A 328 -19.77 11.15 29.14
CA VAL A 328 -18.63 11.99 29.54
C VAL A 328 -18.78 12.46 31.00
N ASP A 329 -19.97 12.92 31.38
CA ASP A 329 -20.28 13.33 32.76
C ASP A 329 -20.04 12.20 33.78
N ILE A 330 -20.34 10.95 33.42
CA ILE A 330 -20.08 9.78 34.28
C ILE A 330 -18.58 9.55 34.44
N ILE A 331 -17.84 9.56 33.32
CA ILE A 331 -16.38 9.38 33.30
C ILE A 331 -15.69 10.45 34.16
N HIS A 332 -16.13 11.72 34.02
CA HIS A 332 -15.63 12.83 34.83
C HIS A 332 -15.98 12.70 36.30
N LYS A 333 -17.21 12.27 36.62
CA LYS A 333 -17.66 12.08 38.00
C LYS A 333 -16.84 11.01 38.73
N ASP A 334 -16.42 9.97 38.01
CA ASP A 334 -15.58 8.91 38.56
C ASP A 334 -14.08 9.31 38.60
N GLY A 335 -13.73 10.49 38.06
CA GLY A 335 -12.40 11.10 38.20
C GLY A 335 -11.45 10.84 37.04
N HIS A 336 -11.95 10.39 35.89
CA HIS A 336 -11.16 10.10 34.70
C HIS A 336 -11.32 11.20 33.64
N ASN A 337 -10.33 11.36 32.77
CA ASN A 337 -10.47 12.17 31.56
C ASN A 337 -11.31 11.41 30.50
N ALA A 338 -12.13 12.12 29.73
CA ALA A 338 -12.95 11.54 28.68
C ALA A 338 -12.44 11.94 27.28
N TYR A 339 -12.03 10.96 26.47
CA TYR A 339 -11.54 11.19 25.12
C TYR A 339 -12.51 10.63 24.09
N ILE A 340 -12.81 11.41 23.05
CA ILE A 340 -13.79 11.02 22.03
C ILE A 340 -13.09 10.50 20.78
N SER A 341 -13.25 9.22 20.51
CA SER A 341 -12.76 8.57 19.29
C SER A 341 -13.65 8.89 18.10
N LEU A 342 -13.05 9.54 17.09
CA LEU A 342 -13.72 9.85 15.84
C LEU A 342 -13.67 8.66 14.86
N PRO A 343 -14.59 8.61 13.88
CA PRO A 343 -14.67 7.53 12.91
C PRO A 343 -13.35 7.24 12.18
N TYR A 344 -13.08 5.96 11.90
CA TYR A 344 -11.90 5.53 11.13
C TYR A 344 -11.88 6.04 9.68
N VAL A 345 -13.03 6.44 9.13
CA VAL A 345 -13.18 6.84 7.72
C VAL A 345 -14.09 8.04 7.62
N VAL A 346 -13.63 9.11 6.96
CA VAL A 346 -14.43 10.32 6.72
C VAL A 346 -14.85 10.41 5.25
N ARG A 347 -16.14 10.67 5.03
CA ARG A 347 -16.81 10.88 3.74
C ARG A 347 -17.98 11.84 3.95
N GLY A 348 -18.60 12.35 2.89
CA GLY A 348 -19.67 13.38 2.96
C GLY A 348 -20.57 13.36 4.21
N ARG A 349 -21.28 12.27 4.49
CA ARG A 349 -22.15 12.17 5.69
C ARG A 349 -21.40 12.09 7.01
N THR A 350 -20.22 11.48 7.02
CA THR A 350 -19.37 11.37 8.21
C THR A 350 -18.71 12.70 8.54
N SER A 351 -18.34 13.52 7.54
CA SER A 351 -17.86 14.88 7.79
C SER A 351 -18.96 15.73 8.42
N GLU A 352 -20.19 15.70 7.91
CA GLU A 352 -21.35 16.40 8.52
C GLU A 352 -21.56 15.96 9.98
N TYR A 353 -21.40 14.67 10.27
CA TYR A 353 -21.50 14.14 11.63
C TYR A 353 -20.38 14.67 12.56
N ILE A 354 -19.13 14.72 12.09
CA ILE A 354 -18.00 15.25 12.89
C ILE A 354 -18.16 16.76 13.08
N GLU A 355 -18.60 17.50 12.06
CA GLU A 355 -18.89 18.94 12.18
C GLU A 355 -19.96 19.19 13.25
N LYS A 356 -21.02 18.38 13.28
CA LYS A 356 -22.03 18.43 14.34
C LYS A 356 -21.45 18.14 15.73
N LEU A 357 -20.61 17.10 15.87
CA LEU A 357 -19.95 16.82 17.16
C LEU A 357 -19.06 17.99 17.61
N ALA A 358 -18.39 18.66 16.68
CA ALA A 358 -17.59 19.85 16.96
C ALA A 358 -18.45 21.05 17.38
N GLU A 359 -19.62 21.24 16.77
CA GLU A 359 -20.60 22.27 17.19
C GLU A 359 -21.14 21.99 18.60
N ASP A 360 -21.39 20.72 18.92
CA ASP A 360 -21.89 20.27 20.23
C ASP A 360 -20.76 20.07 21.27
N ALA A 361 -19.50 20.42 20.95
CA ALA A 361 -18.32 20.11 21.76
C ALA A 361 -18.40 20.65 23.20
N ASP A 362 -18.92 21.87 23.38
CA ASP A 362 -19.06 22.50 24.70
C ASP A 362 -20.10 21.77 25.58
N MET A 363 -21.12 21.16 24.97
CA MET A 363 -22.09 20.32 25.68
C MET A 363 -21.51 18.94 25.99
N ILE A 364 -20.78 18.35 25.04
CA ILE A 364 -20.11 17.05 25.22
C ILE A 364 -19.04 17.15 26.31
N ASN A 365 -18.35 18.30 26.38
CA ASN A 365 -17.30 18.60 27.36
C ASN A 365 -16.17 17.55 27.37
N ALA A 366 -15.74 17.11 26.19
CA ALA A 366 -14.64 16.15 26.06
C ALA A 366 -13.28 16.77 26.41
N ASP A 367 -12.39 15.98 26.98
CA ASP A 367 -11.03 16.42 27.30
C ASP A 367 -10.14 16.52 26.05
N ALA A 368 -10.32 15.62 25.09
CA ALA A 368 -9.62 15.61 23.82
C ALA A 368 -10.35 14.77 22.76
N TRP A 369 -10.04 15.05 21.49
CA TRP A 369 -10.53 14.31 20.33
C TRP A 369 -9.46 13.36 19.80
N LEU A 370 -9.74 12.06 19.76
CA LEU A 370 -8.88 11.08 19.10
C LEU A 370 -9.20 11.06 17.60
N VAL A 371 -8.27 11.57 16.79
CA VAL A 371 -8.38 11.63 15.32
C VAL A 371 -7.63 10.47 14.67
N ARG A 372 -8.27 9.81 13.71
CA ARG A 372 -7.72 8.62 13.02
C ARG A 372 -7.37 8.84 11.56
N ASN A 373 -7.64 10.04 11.06
CA ASN A 373 -7.45 10.45 9.67
C ASN A 373 -7.29 11.98 9.60
N LEU A 374 -6.74 12.46 8.49
CA LEU A 374 -6.40 13.88 8.30
C LEU A 374 -7.63 14.75 8.19
N GLU A 375 -8.73 14.20 7.66
CA GLU A 375 -9.99 14.92 7.50
C GLU A 375 -10.58 15.29 8.87
N SER A 376 -10.65 14.34 9.81
CA SER A 376 -11.09 14.60 11.19
C SER A 376 -10.19 15.64 11.86
N ALA A 377 -8.86 15.51 11.73
CA ALA A 377 -7.92 16.49 12.29
C ALA A 377 -8.16 17.90 11.74
N ALA A 378 -8.34 18.03 10.42
CA ALA A 378 -8.60 19.31 9.78
C ALA A 378 -9.97 19.91 10.17
N ILE A 379 -11.00 19.08 10.35
CA ILE A 379 -12.34 19.54 10.77
C ILE A 379 -12.28 20.10 12.20
N ILE A 380 -11.73 19.35 13.16
CA ILE A 380 -11.60 19.80 14.56
C ILE A 380 -10.72 21.04 14.63
N THR A 381 -9.56 21.03 13.96
CA THR A 381 -8.65 22.18 13.96
C THR A 381 -9.31 23.47 13.47
N ARG A 382 -10.16 23.37 12.44
CA ARG A 382 -10.88 24.51 11.86
C ARG A 382 -12.02 25.01 12.74
N LEU A 383 -12.82 24.11 13.32
CA LEU A 383 -14.05 24.46 14.03
C LEU A 383 -13.82 24.70 15.52
N ARG A 384 -12.80 24.08 16.11
CA ARG A 384 -12.49 24.08 17.53
C ARG A 384 -10.99 24.34 17.75
N PRO A 385 -10.52 25.57 17.46
CA PRO A 385 -9.09 25.90 17.47
C PRO A 385 -8.40 25.70 18.82
N ASP A 386 -9.17 25.70 19.91
CA ASP A 386 -8.70 25.61 21.30
C ASP A 386 -8.86 24.20 21.90
N ASP A 387 -9.54 23.28 21.20
CA ASP A 387 -9.72 21.91 21.67
C ASP A 387 -8.41 21.10 21.51
N ARG A 388 -8.23 20.07 22.35
CA ARG A 388 -7.03 19.20 22.30
C ARG A 388 -7.25 18.02 21.36
N ILE A 389 -6.22 17.67 20.60
CA ILE A 389 -6.23 16.55 19.66
C ILE A 389 -5.22 15.48 20.06
N ILE A 390 -5.63 14.21 19.97
CA ILE A 390 -4.76 13.03 20.08
C ILE A 390 -4.77 12.34 18.71
N THR A 391 -3.61 12.07 18.12
CA THR A 391 -3.58 11.34 16.84
C THR A 391 -3.46 9.85 17.07
N ASP A 392 -4.31 9.05 16.43
CA ASP A 392 -4.20 7.60 16.51
C ASP A 392 -3.12 7.03 15.58
N ALA A 393 -2.74 5.75 15.77
CA ALA A 393 -1.61 5.12 15.07
C ALA A 393 -1.78 5.10 13.53
N GLY A 394 -3.03 5.18 13.05
CA GLY A 394 -3.38 5.24 11.62
C GLY A 394 -2.95 6.52 10.90
N LEU A 395 -2.47 7.54 11.62
CA LEU A 395 -1.90 8.76 11.04
C LEU A 395 -0.40 8.65 10.74
N TYR A 396 0.21 7.51 11.06
CA TYR A 396 1.56 7.13 10.64
C TYR A 396 2.66 8.14 11.02
N THR A 397 2.72 8.51 12.30
CA THR A 397 3.84 9.27 12.91
C THR A 397 5.13 8.44 13.04
N MET A 398 5.51 7.73 11.97
CA MET A 398 6.58 6.71 11.96
C MET A 398 8.01 7.27 12.00
N ASN A 399 8.19 8.59 11.88
CA ASN A 399 9.51 9.23 11.93
C ASN A 399 9.38 10.69 12.39
N SER A 400 10.51 11.30 12.76
CA SER A 400 10.58 12.68 13.25
C SER A 400 10.06 13.72 12.25
N ARG A 401 10.24 13.51 10.94
CA ARG A 401 9.70 14.43 9.92
C ARG A 401 8.17 14.39 9.88
N ALA A 402 7.57 13.21 10.01
CA ALA A 402 6.13 13.07 10.05
C ALA A 402 5.57 13.80 11.27
N ARG A 403 6.13 13.56 12.46
CA ARG A 403 5.72 14.26 13.69
C ARG A 403 5.87 15.78 13.60
N MET A 404 7.05 16.27 13.20
CA MET A 404 7.28 17.69 12.97
C MET A 404 6.23 18.30 12.01
N ARG A 405 5.85 17.55 10.96
CA ARG A 405 4.83 18.02 10.03
C ARG A 405 3.44 18.09 10.66
N PHE A 406 3.07 17.12 11.48
CA PHE A 406 1.81 17.13 12.23
C PHE A 406 1.75 18.31 13.20
N ASP A 407 2.82 18.57 13.93
CA ASP A 407 2.93 19.72 14.84
C ASP A 407 2.70 21.06 14.17
N ILE A 408 3.34 21.27 13.03
CA ILE A 408 3.25 22.53 12.28
C ILE A 408 1.83 22.73 11.74
N GLU A 409 1.21 21.67 11.22
CA GLU A 409 -0.09 21.76 10.57
C GLU A 409 -1.25 21.71 11.57
N PHE A 410 -1.07 21.08 12.73
CA PHE A 410 -2.09 20.84 13.74
C PHE A 410 -1.53 21.11 15.15
N PRO A 411 -1.37 22.39 15.53
CA PRO A 411 -0.76 22.78 16.82
C PRO A 411 -1.55 22.34 18.06
N GLN A 412 -2.78 21.85 17.88
CA GLN A 412 -3.65 21.28 18.92
C GLN A 412 -3.27 19.84 19.31
N ILE A 413 -2.40 19.18 18.53
CA ILE A 413 -1.96 17.82 18.84
C ILE A 413 -1.13 17.86 20.13
N ILE A 414 -1.65 17.21 21.17
CA ILE A 414 -0.97 17.10 22.46
C ILE A 414 -0.12 15.82 22.58
N THR A 415 -0.48 14.77 21.84
CA THR A 415 0.21 13.47 21.84
C THR A 415 -0.21 12.62 20.63
N ASP A 416 0.66 11.70 20.23
CA ASP A 416 0.41 10.70 19.19
C ASP A 416 0.42 9.27 19.76
N THR A 417 -0.40 8.38 19.21
CA THR A 417 -0.27 6.94 19.45
C THR A 417 0.95 6.42 18.68
N ALA A 418 1.86 5.74 19.37
CA ALA A 418 3.02 5.11 18.76
C ALA A 418 2.58 4.11 17.66
N PRO A 419 3.20 4.13 16.46
CA PRO A 419 2.80 3.25 15.37
C PRO A 419 2.99 1.77 15.69
N TYR A 420 2.01 0.94 15.33
CA TYR A 420 2.00 -0.50 15.62
C TYR A 420 3.06 -1.30 14.84
N GLU A 421 3.56 -0.75 13.74
CA GLU A 421 4.49 -1.41 12.82
C GLU A 421 5.96 -1.29 13.22
N LEU A 422 6.29 -0.35 14.12
CA LEU A 422 7.67 -0.09 14.54
C LEU A 422 8.14 -1.13 15.56
N THR A 423 9.39 -1.54 15.41
CA THR A 423 10.11 -2.38 16.38
C THR A 423 10.51 -1.57 17.61
N VAL A 424 10.89 -2.24 18.71
CA VAL A 424 11.41 -1.58 19.92
C VAL A 424 12.57 -0.63 19.59
N ASN A 425 13.50 -1.05 18.74
CA ASN A 425 14.65 -0.23 18.37
C ASN A 425 14.25 1.02 17.57
N GLU A 426 13.27 0.90 16.67
CA GLU A 426 12.76 2.04 15.90
C GLU A 426 11.97 3.00 16.79
N LEU A 427 11.17 2.49 17.76
CA LEU A 427 10.48 3.31 18.75
C LEU A 427 11.45 4.05 19.66
N LEU A 428 12.56 3.43 20.06
CA LEU A 428 13.64 4.08 20.81
C LEU A 428 14.32 5.19 20.00
N GLN A 429 14.57 4.96 18.71
CA GLN A 429 15.12 5.99 17.82
C GLN A 429 14.15 7.14 17.57
N LEU A 430 12.86 6.83 17.47
CA LEU A 430 11.79 7.81 17.32
C LEU A 430 11.61 8.67 18.58
N GLY A 431 11.84 8.09 19.76
CA GLY A 431 11.64 8.74 21.06
C GLY A 431 10.17 8.92 21.35
N ILE A 432 9.59 8.05 22.17
CA ILE A 432 8.14 8.02 22.44
C ILE A 432 7.75 8.64 23.79
N GLY A 433 8.61 9.48 24.37
CA GLY A 433 8.40 10.10 25.69
C GLY A 433 7.15 10.97 25.82
N ASN A 434 6.57 11.40 24.70
CA ASN A 434 5.28 12.09 24.65
C ASN A 434 4.24 11.34 23.79
N SER A 435 4.49 10.07 23.48
CA SER A 435 3.57 9.28 22.69
C SER A 435 2.89 8.25 23.59
N GLU A 436 1.67 7.93 23.23
CA GLU A 436 0.92 6.87 23.87
C GLU A 436 1.28 5.52 23.25
N LEU A 437 1.74 4.58 24.07
CA LEU A 437 2.06 3.22 23.66
C LEU A 437 0.88 2.29 23.90
N MET A 438 0.39 1.61 22.87
CA MET A 438 -0.58 0.53 23.08
C MET A 438 0.12 -0.68 23.69
N VAL A 439 -0.14 -0.95 24.97
CA VAL A 439 0.49 -2.06 25.70
C VAL A 439 -0.36 -3.33 25.70
N TYR A 440 -1.66 -3.20 25.41
CA TYR A 440 -2.58 -4.31 25.16
C TYR A 440 -3.66 -3.89 24.15
N GLY A 441 -4.03 -4.78 23.24
CA GLY A 441 -5.27 -4.68 22.46
C GLY A 441 -5.21 -5.34 21.09
N ARG A 442 -6.37 -5.49 20.45
CA ARG A 442 -6.44 -6.03 19.08
C ARG A 442 -6.28 -4.90 18.06
N VAL A 443 -5.24 -4.99 17.23
CA VAL A 443 -4.97 -4.01 16.18
C VAL A 443 -6.01 -4.11 15.05
N PRO A 444 -6.59 -2.99 14.58
CA PRO A 444 -7.36 -2.94 13.34
C PRO A 444 -6.47 -3.29 12.13
N VAL A 445 -6.71 -4.44 11.49
CA VAL A 445 -5.91 -4.90 10.33
C VAL A 445 -6.53 -4.55 8.98
N MET A 446 -7.81 -4.20 8.97
CA MET A 446 -8.50 -3.79 7.74
C MET A 446 -9.73 -2.95 8.07
N ILE A 447 -9.82 -1.78 7.43
CA ILE A 447 -11.03 -0.97 7.40
C ILE A 447 -11.64 -1.12 6.01
N SER A 448 -12.90 -1.54 5.94
CA SER A 448 -13.55 -1.93 4.69
C SER A 448 -14.94 -1.34 4.55
N GLU A 449 -15.25 -0.84 3.36
CA GLU A 449 -16.63 -0.46 2.99
C GLU A 449 -17.55 -1.64 2.77
N ASN A 450 -16.97 -2.80 2.51
CA ASN A 450 -17.74 -4.00 2.32
C ASN A 450 -18.01 -4.64 3.68
N CYS A 451 -19.19 -4.37 4.22
CA CYS A 451 -19.69 -5.03 5.42
C CYS A 451 -19.97 -6.52 5.15
N VAL A 452 -19.32 -7.41 5.93
CA VAL A 452 -19.49 -8.87 5.84
C VAL A 452 -20.96 -9.27 6.01
N ARG A 453 -21.68 -8.65 6.94
CA ARG A 453 -23.11 -8.90 7.16
C ARG A 453 -23.93 -8.59 5.90
N LYS A 454 -23.68 -7.44 5.26
CA LYS A 454 -24.34 -7.06 4.00
C LYS A 454 -23.96 -8.00 2.85
N THR A 455 -22.70 -8.42 2.74
CA THR A 455 -22.27 -9.41 1.74
C THR A 455 -23.00 -10.75 1.88
N ARG A 456 -23.35 -11.12 3.11
CA ARG A 456 -24.09 -12.34 3.45
C ARG A 456 -25.61 -12.18 3.48
N ASN A 457 -26.14 -11.02 3.09
CA ASN A 457 -27.57 -10.68 3.16
C ASN A 457 -28.14 -10.73 4.60
N MET A 458 -27.34 -10.35 5.60
CA MET A 458 -27.69 -10.35 7.03
C MET A 458 -27.62 -8.93 7.64
N CYS A 459 -27.75 -7.88 6.81
CA CYS A 459 -27.70 -6.50 7.27
C CYS A 459 -29.06 -6.08 7.83
N ASP A 460 -29.10 -5.74 9.11
CA ASP A 460 -30.27 -5.21 9.83
C ASP A 460 -30.13 -3.72 10.18
N GLY A 461 -28.99 -3.10 9.86
CA GLY A 461 -28.70 -1.70 10.20
C GLY A 461 -28.16 -1.50 11.61
N MET A 462 -28.00 -2.56 12.41
CA MET A 462 -27.45 -2.48 13.76
C MET A 462 -25.96 -2.82 13.77
N CYS A 463 -25.19 -2.18 14.63
CA CYS A 463 -23.79 -2.58 14.81
C CYS A 463 -23.71 -4.01 15.37
N GLY A 464 -22.60 -4.69 15.11
CA GLY A 464 -22.40 -6.05 15.56
C GLY A 464 -21.13 -6.69 15.03
N VAL A 465 -20.67 -7.75 15.69
CA VAL A 465 -19.43 -8.45 15.37
C VAL A 465 -19.72 -9.74 14.61
N THR A 466 -19.03 -9.95 13.50
CA THR A 466 -19.06 -11.19 12.71
C THR A 466 -17.66 -11.78 12.66
N LYS A 467 -17.53 -13.11 12.73
CA LYS A 467 -16.22 -13.76 12.61
C LYS A 467 -15.96 -14.18 11.17
N ILE A 468 -14.74 -13.94 10.69
CA ILE A 468 -14.22 -14.51 9.44
C ILE A 468 -13.04 -15.40 9.74
N THR A 469 -12.83 -16.43 8.93
CA THR A 469 -11.74 -17.41 9.12
C THR A 469 -10.84 -17.43 7.89
N ASP A 470 -9.53 -17.43 8.11
CA ASP A 470 -8.54 -17.55 7.03
C ASP A 470 -8.26 -19.02 6.64
N ASP A 471 -7.38 -19.22 5.67
CA ASP A 471 -6.93 -20.55 5.21
C ASP A 471 -6.12 -21.32 6.26
N ARG A 472 -5.58 -20.62 7.26
CA ARG A 472 -4.87 -21.18 8.42
C ARG A 472 -5.79 -21.43 9.62
N LYS A 473 -7.11 -21.29 9.44
CA LYS A 473 -8.13 -21.44 10.49
C LYS A 473 -8.05 -20.41 11.62
N ARG A 474 -7.37 -19.28 11.42
CA ARG A 474 -7.41 -18.15 12.36
C ARG A 474 -8.71 -17.40 12.21
N CYS A 475 -9.32 -17.03 13.34
CA CYS A 475 -10.58 -16.32 13.39
C CYS A 475 -10.34 -14.83 13.67
N PHE A 476 -10.89 -13.97 12.83
CA PHE A 476 -10.81 -12.53 12.95
C PHE A 476 -12.20 -11.98 13.24
N ASP A 477 -12.30 -11.11 14.25
CA ASP A 477 -13.51 -10.38 14.56
C ASP A 477 -13.67 -9.21 13.57
N VAL A 478 -14.87 -9.07 13.02
CA VAL A 478 -15.24 -8.01 12.07
C VAL A 478 -16.41 -7.23 12.66
N ALA A 479 -16.11 -6.07 13.23
CA ALA A 479 -17.12 -5.16 13.75
C ALA A 479 -17.75 -4.34 12.63
N SER A 480 -19.08 -4.34 12.56
CA SER A 480 -19.84 -3.46 11.66
C SER A 480 -20.13 -2.13 12.35
N ARG A 481 -19.75 -1.03 11.70
CA ARG A 481 -19.99 0.36 12.12
C ARG A 481 -21.13 0.92 11.27
N CYS A 482 -22.36 0.74 11.75
CA CYS A 482 -23.55 0.91 10.92
C CYS A 482 -23.96 2.36 10.71
N ARG A 483 -23.63 3.28 11.63
CA ARG A 483 -23.85 4.74 11.46
C ARG A 483 -23.23 5.26 10.16
N ASN A 484 -21.96 4.91 9.89
CA ASN A 484 -21.24 5.29 8.68
C ASN A 484 -21.09 4.13 7.65
N CYS A 485 -21.74 2.99 7.90
CA CYS A 485 -21.85 1.82 7.03
C CYS A 485 -20.50 1.23 6.55
N TYR A 486 -19.53 1.08 7.46
CA TYR A 486 -18.25 0.40 7.19
C TYR A 486 -18.03 -0.76 8.17
N ALA A 487 -16.91 -1.48 8.01
CA ALA A 487 -16.51 -2.55 8.90
C ALA A 487 -15.03 -2.46 9.24
N VAL A 488 -14.70 -2.83 10.48
CA VAL A 488 -13.32 -2.92 10.99
C VAL A 488 -13.04 -4.38 11.32
N THR A 489 -12.00 -4.93 10.70
CA THR A 489 -11.48 -6.26 11.01
C THR A 489 -10.31 -6.12 11.96
N TYR A 490 -10.37 -6.83 13.08
CA TYR A 490 -9.33 -6.86 14.10
C TYR A 490 -8.45 -8.10 13.96
N MET A 491 -7.19 -7.99 14.37
CA MET A 491 -6.27 -9.13 14.48
C MET A 491 -6.87 -10.24 15.35
N SER A 492 -6.59 -11.50 15.01
CA SER A 492 -7.08 -12.67 15.78
C SER A 492 -6.58 -12.66 17.22
N ASP A 493 -5.26 -12.48 17.38
CA ASP A 493 -4.57 -12.44 18.65
C ASP A 493 -4.35 -10.98 19.07
N ALA A 494 -4.52 -10.69 20.36
CA ALA A 494 -4.27 -9.35 20.89
C ALA A 494 -2.77 -9.07 20.93
N VAL A 495 -2.35 -7.86 20.59
CA VAL A 495 -0.99 -7.41 20.89
C VAL A 495 -0.93 -7.16 22.40
N SER A 496 0.05 -7.75 23.08
CA SER A 496 0.35 -7.47 24.47
C SER A 496 1.85 -7.34 24.63
N VAL A 497 2.32 -6.35 25.38
CA VAL A 497 3.74 -6.22 25.76
C VAL A 497 3.90 -6.08 27.27
N LEU A 498 2.82 -6.34 28.03
CA LEU A 498 2.80 -6.26 29.49
C LEU A 498 3.78 -7.24 30.15
N ASP A 499 4.13 -8.34 29.48
CA ASP A 499 5.16 -9.30 29.89
C ASP A 499 6.59 -8.85 29.59
N MET A 500 6.78 -7.66 28.98
CA MET A 500 8.06 -7.03 28.69
C MET A 500 8.27 -5.70 29.45
N PRO A 501 8.12 -5.65 30.78
CA PRO A 501 8.16 -4.41 31.55
C PRO A 501 9.48 -3.65 31.37
N GLU A 502 10.61 -4.34 31.22
CA GLU A 502 11.91 -3.69 31.00
C GLU A 502 11.99 -2.96 29.66
N GLN A 503 11.40 -3.51 28.59
CA GLN A 503 11.40 -2.83 27.30
C GLN A 503 10.48 -1.60 27.33
N ILE A 504 9.31 -1.70 27.99
CA ILE A 504 8.42 -0.55 28.20
C ILE A 504 9.15 0.54 28.99
N ARG A 505 9.78 0.20 30.12
CA ARG A 505 10.59 1.14 30.91
C ARG A 505 11.70 1.79 30.09
N ARG A 506 12.39 1.02 29.24
CA ARG A 506 13.46 1.52 28.38
C ARG A 506 12.95 2.51 27.33
N MET A 507 11.78 2.25 26.72
CA MET A 507 11.18 3.18 25.75
C MET A 507 10.58 4.42 26.42
N ALA A 508 10.23 4.33 27.70
CA ALA A 508 9.69 5.40 28.52
C ALA A 508 8.56 6.17 27.81
N PRO A 509 7.46 5.51 27.39
CA PRO A 509 6.35 6.18 26.71
C PRO A 509 5.67 7.21 27.62
N GLY A 510 5.02 8.21 27.02
CA GLY A 510 4.30 9.26 27.75
C GLY A 510 3.02 8.78 28.46
N SER A 511 2.35 7.78 27.87
CA SER A 511 1.23 7.05 28.47
C SER A 511 1.10 5.66 27.88
N TRP A 512 0.31 4.82 28.53
CA TRP A 512 -0.02 3.47 28.09
C TRP A 512 -1.49 3.42 27.68
N ARG A 513 -1.81 2.75 26.57
CA ARG A 513 -3.18 2.48 26.14
C ARG A 513 -3.49 0.97 26.20
N LEU A 514 -4.58 0.65 26.88
CA LEU A 514 -5.23 -0.67 26.82
C LEU A 514 -6.45 -0.55 25.92
N THR A 515 -6.53 -1.32 24.83
CA THR A 515 -7.66 -1.26 23.89
C THR A 515 -8.47 -2.54 23.93
N PHE A 516 -9.74 -2.43 24.30
CA PHE A 516 -10.67 -3.54 24.41
C PHE A 516 -11.73 -3.47 23.31
N THR A 517 -12.01 -4.62 22.70
CA THR A 517 -12.98 -4.78 21.61
C THR A 517 -14.08 -5.78 21.94
N SER A 518 -13.72 -6.97 22.43
CA SER A 518 -14.65 -8.10 22.62
C SER A 518 -14.34 -8.95 23.85
N GLU A 519 -13.38 -8.50 24.67
CA GLU A 519 -13.02 -9.07 25.96
C GLU A 519 -14.17 -8.94 26.97
N ASP A 520 -14.30 -9.92 27.87
CA ASP A 520 -15.27 -9.88 28.97
C ASP A 520 -14.77 -9.02 30.15
N LYS A 521 -15.68 -8.71 31.09
CA LYS A 521 -15.39 -7.84 32.24
C LYS A 521 -14.30 -8.39 33.16
N ASP A 522 -14.22 -9.71 33.34
CA ASP A 522 -13.22 -10.33 34.19
C ASP A 522 -11.83 -10.19 33.55
N CYS A 523 -11.73 -10.46 32.24
CA CYS A 523 -10.51 -10.29 31.46
C CYS A 523 -10.03 -8.83 31.48
N ILE A 524 -10.93 -7.88 31.22
CA ILE A 524 -10.67 -6.44 31.26
C ILE A 524 -10.14 -6.03 32.64
N SER A 525 -10.80 -6.48 33.72
CA SER A 525 -10.36 -6.14 35.07
C SER A 525 -8.97 -6.66 35.40
N HIS A 526 -8.61 -7.87 34.96
CA HIS A 526 -7.27 -8.42 35.21
C HIS A 526 -6.20 -7.64 34.45
N ILE A 527 -6.43 -7.37 33.18
CA ILE A 527 -5.47 -6.66 32.31
C ILE A 527 -5.24 -5.23 32.81
N ILE A 528 -6.30 -4.51 33.19
CA ILE A 528 -6.18 -3.15 33.74
C ILE A 528 -5.35 -3.17 35.03
N ARG A 529 -5.66 -4.08 35.97
CA ARG A 529 -4.92 -4.20 37.23
C ARG A 529 -3.44 -4.49 37.01
N ASP A 530 -3.12 -5.43 36.13
CA ASP A 530 -1.73 -5.76 35.81
C ASP A 530 -1.01 -4.58 35.18
N ALA A 531 -1.63 -3.88 34.22
CA ALA A 531 -1.04 -2.70 33.61
C ALA A 531 -0.72 -1.62 34.67
N ILE A 532 -1.66 -1.34 35.59
CA ILE A 532 -1.45 -0.39 36.69
C ILE A 532 -0.29 -0.85 37.58
N LEU A 533 -0.25 -2.13 38.00
CA LEU A 533 0.84 -2.66 38.82
C LEU A 533 2.21 -2.51 38.13
N ILE A 534 2.30 -2.85 36.84
CA ILE A 534 3.53 -2.74 36.05
C ILE A 534 3.94 -1.27 35.90
N SER A 535 2.96 -0.37 35.71
CA SER A 535 3.17 1.08 35.64
C SER A 535 3.74 1.64 36.97
N GLU A 536 3.43 1.00 38.10
CA GLU A 536 3.98 1.34 39.42
C GLU A 536 5.30 0.61 39.73
N GLY A 537 5.84 -0.18 38.79
CA GLY A 537 7.07 -0.95 38.96
C GLY A 537 6.90 -2.27 39.75
N LYS A 538 5.66 -2.73 39.94
CA LYS A 538 5.34 -4.02 40.59
C LYS A 538 5.25 -5.15 39.55
N ASN A 539 5.24 -6.39 40.05
CA ASN A 539 5.10 -7.58 39.20
C ASN A 539 3.63 -7.84 38.85
N MET A 540 3.39 -8.44 37.67
CA MET A 540 2.06 -8.86 37.22
C MET A 540 1.53 -10.06 38.01
N SER A 541 0.21 -10.19 38.06
CA SER A 541 -0.48 -11.38 38.60
C SER A 541 -0.37 -12.59 37.64
N GLY A 542 -0.24 -12.34 36.32
CA GLY A 542 0.07 -13.33 35.30
C GLY A 542 -1.14 -14.14 34.78
N GLU A 543 -2.35 -13.79 35.19
CA GLU A 543 -3.58 -14.48 34.79
C GLU A 543 -4.29 -13.70 33.66
N CYS A 544 -4.83 -14.42 32.67
CA CYS A 544 -5.65 -13.91 31.53
C CYS A 544 -4.99 -13.58 30.18
N TYR A 545 -3.67 -13.78 29.99
CA TYR A 545 -2.99 -13.53 28.69
C TYR A 545 -3.04 -14.73 27.72
N THR A 546 -4.24 -15.19 27.36
CA THR A 546 -4.39 -16.20 26.31
C THR A 546 -4.54 -15.55 24.94
N HIS A 547 -3.97 -16.15 23.89
CA HIS A 547 -4.06 -15.64 22.51
C HIS A 547 -3.49 -14.23 22.31
N THR A 548 -2.29 -13.99 22.85
CA THR A 548 -1.53 -12.76 22.67
C THR A 548 -0.33 -12.93 21.73
N THR A 549 0.15 -11.83 21.19
CA THR A 549 1.39 -11.73 20.42
C THR A 549 2.13 -10.44 20.78
N HIS A 550 3.45 -10.40 20.63
CA HIS A 550 4.23 -9.17 20.78
C HIS A 550 4.20 -8.29 19.52
N GLY A 551 3.46 -8.68 18.48
CA GLY A 551 3.33 -7.90 17.25
C GLY A 551 4.68 -7.67 16.57
N HIS A 552 5.04 -6.40 16.36
CA HIS A 552 6.32 -5.99 15.77
C HIS A 552 7.45 -5.78 16.79
N PHE A 553 7.15 -5.82 18.10
CA PHE A 553 8.15 -5.56 19.14
C PHE A 553 9.28 -6.60 19.14
N ASP A 554 8.95 -7.85 18.81
CA ASP A 554 9.88 -8.98 18.76
C ASP A 554 10.57 -9.19 17.41
N ARG A 555 10.25 -8.38 16.40
CA ARG A 555 10.91 -8.51 15.10
C ARG A 555 12.31 -7.95 15.20
N GLN A 556 13.28 -8.81 15.52
CA GLN A 556 14.65 -8.60 15.08
C GLN A 556 14.60 -8.48 13.55
N ILE A 557 14.91 -7.30 13.03
CA ILE A 557 15.00 -7.06 11.60
C ILE A 557 15.97 -8.12 11.03
N LEU A 558 15.47 -8.97 10.14
CA LEU A 558 16.25 -9.95 9.37
C LEU A 558 17.19 -9.26 8.40
#